data_AF-A0A1S8WSU1-F1
#
_entry.id   AF-A0A1S8WSU1-F1
#
_cell.length_a   1.000
_cell.length_b   1.000
_cell.length_c   1.000
_cell.angle_alpha   90.00
_cell.angle_beta   90.00
_cell.angle_gamma   90.00
#
_symmetry.space_group_name_H-M   'P 1'
#
loop_
_entity.id
_entity.type
_entity.pdbx_description
1 polymer ?
#
loop_
_entity_poly.entity_id
_entity_poly.type
_entity_poly.pdbx_seq_one_letter_code
_entity_poly.pdbx_strand_id
1 'polypeptide(L)'
;MLWAVIQEKSFYYCFSFDFRQEHKAELHYKCTKIAEEVAKAQNCTIDLDIVCLATELLFRFHQVLATDLETFAKHAKRTTINMDDVLCFVRRNPQLVQLMSDFHKQQTTAKKQPGVVVPPTTSAGTDSKNPEQPPSKDSETKTDVHSPDSAHSLTEWFMDLE
;
A
#
# COMPACT_ATOMS: atom_id res chain seq x y z
N MET A 1 -32.69 27.33 -14.00
CA MET A 1 -32.11 27.90 -12.76
C MET A 1 -32.45 27.09 -11.50
N LEU A 2 -33.64 26.49 -11.37
CA LEU A 2 -33.95 25.59 -10.22
C LEU A 2 -33.15 24.27 -10.19
N TRP A 3 -32.77 23.72 -11.35
CA TRP A 3 -31.95 22.49 -11.43
C TRP A 3 -30.53 22.65 -10.88
N ALA A 4 -29.97 23.87 -10.87
CA ALA A 4 -28.65 24.15 -10.28
C ALA A 4 -28.70 24.18 -8.74
N VAL A 5 -29.81 24.69 -8.16
CA VAL A 5 -29.96 24.79 -6.70
C VAL A 5 -30.25 23.42 -6.06
N ILE A 6 -30.89 22.49 -6.78
CA ILE A 6 -31.18 21.15 -6.28
C ILE A 6 -29.90 20.29 -6.21
N GLN A 7 -29.01 20.42 -7.20
CA GLN A 7 -27.68 19.77 -7.15
C GLN A 7 -26.83 20.29 -5.99
N GLU A 8 -26.92 21.59 -5.71
CA GLU A 8 -26.20 22.19 -4.58
C GLU A 8 -26.75 21.74 -3.22
N LYS A 9 -28.07 21.51 -3.10
CA LYS A 9 -28.70 21.08 -1.84
C LYS A 9 -28.47 19.59 -1.50
N SER A 10 -28.28 18.73 -2.51
CA SER A 10 -27.94 17.32 -2.28
C SER A 10 -26.54 17.16 -1.68
N PHE A 11 -25.62 18.07 -2.03
CA PHE A 11 -24.25 18.12 -1.51
C PHE A 11 -24.19 18.38 0.01
N TYR A 12 -25.19 19.06 0.58
CA TYR A 12 -25.22 19.41 2.02
C TYR A 12 -25.87 18.36 2.93
N TYR A 13 -26.69 17.43 2.40
CA TYR A 13 -27.41 16.47 3.25
C TYR A 13 -26.62 15.18 3.56
N CYS A 14 -25.48 14.94 2.91
CA CYS A 14 -24.59 13.79 3.21
C CYS A 14 -23.41 14.17 4.14
N PHE A 15 -23.43 15.36 4.73
CA PHE A 15 -22.28 15.90 5.48
C PHE A 15 -22.72 16.65 6.75
N SER A 16 -23.38 15.96 7.69
CA SER A 16 -23.69 16.51 9.03
C SER A 16 -22.67 16.10 10.11
N PHE A 17 -21.92 17.13 10.55
CA PHE A 17 -21.40 17.44 11.90
C PHE A 17 -20.23 16.64 12.56
N ASP A 18 -19.36 17.43 13.23
CA ASP A 18 -18.18 17.15 14.08
C ASP A 18 -16.81 16.90 13.42
N PHE A 19 -15.73 17.32 14.10
CA PHE A 19 -14.26 17.33 13.81
C PHE A 19 -13.71 16.41 12.69
N ARG A 20 -14.37 15.27 12.48
CA ARG A 20 -14.24 14.40 11.29
C ARG A 20 -14.38 15.14 9.95
N GLN A 21 -15.07 16.28 9.91
CA GLN A 21 -15.34 17.01 8.65
C GLN A 21 -14.08 17.51 7.95
N GLU A 22 -13.05 17.99 8.65
CA GLU A 22 -11.85 18.54 7.99
C GLU A 22 -11.05 17.46 7.27
N HIS A 23 -10.70 16.38 7.99
CA HIS A 23 -9.99 15.24 7.41
C HIS A 23 -10.82 14.53 6.33
N LYS A 24 -12.14 14.46 6.49
CA LYS A 24 -13.03 13.88 5.48
C LYS A 24 -13.15 14.75 4.24
N ALA A 25 -13.16 16.08 4.38
CA ALA A 25 -13.13 17.00 3.25
C ALA A 25 -11.79 16.94 2.50
N GLU A 26 -10.66 16.86 3.22
CA GLU A 26 -9.33 16.66 2.62
C GLU A 26 -9.27 15.31 1.88
N LEU A 27 -9.76 14.24 2.51
CA LEU A 27 -9.83 12.92 1.90
C LEU A 27 -10.72 12.93 0.65
N HIS A 28 -11.87 13.59 0.71
CA HIS A 28 -12.76 13.75 -0.44
C HIS A 28 -12.05 14.45 -1.60
N TYR A 29 -11.35 15.56 -1.33
CA TYR A 29 -10.56 16.26 -2.35
C TYR A 29 -9.52 15.34 -3.00
N LYS A 30 -8.78 14.56 -2.21
CA LYS A 30 -7.82 13.57 -2.73
C LYS A 30 -8.49 12.48 -3.56
N CYS A 31 -9.64 11.95 -3.10
CA CYS A 31 -10.42 10.96 -3.84
C CYS A 31 -10.90 11.52 -5.18
N THR A 32 -11.38 12.77 -5.20
CA THR A 32 -11.77 13.45 -6.44
C THR A 32 -10.59 13.56 -7.41
N LYS A 33 -9.40 13.94 -6.94
CA LYS A 33 -8.20 14.05 -7.80
C LYS A 33 -7.74 12.72 -8.37
N ILE A 34 -7.72 11.67 -7.55
CA ILE A 34 -7.41 10.31 -8.03
C ILE A 34 -8.47 9.85 -9.03
N ALA A 35 -9.76 10.09 -8.76
CA ALA A 35 -10.84 9.75 -9.68
C ALA A 35 -10.71 10.50 -11.02
N GLU A 36 -10.37 11.80 -11.02
CA GLU A 36 -10.10 12.57 -12.23
C GLU A 36 -8.93 11.97 -13.04
N GLU A 37 -7.86 11.52 -12.38
CA GLU A 37 -6.70 10.88 -13.03
C GLU A 37 -7.08 9.53 -13.65
N VAL A 38 -7.80 8.68 -12.91
CA VAL A 38 -8.29 7.38 -13.39
C VAL A 38 -9.26 7.55 -14.56
N ALA A 39 -10.19 8.50 -14.46
CA ALA A 39 -11.16 8.82 -15.50
C ALA A 39 -10.45 9.23 -16.81
N LYS A 40 -9.40 10.06 -16.71
CA LYS A 40 -8.57 10.44 -17.87
C LYS A 40 -7.81 9.26 -18.45
N ALA A 41 -7.18 8.43 -17.61
CA ALA A 41 -6.40 7.28 -18.05
C ALA A 41 -7.26 6.21 -18.74
N GLN A 42 -8.48 6.00 -18.25
CA GLN A 42 -9.43 5.01 -18.76
C GLN A 42 -10.41 5.60 -19.79
N ASN A 43 -10.30 6.90 -20.09
CA ASN A 43 -11.17 7.64 -21.00
C ASN A 43 -12.67 7.43 -20.69
N CYS A 44 -13.00 7.47 -19.40
CA CYS A 44 -14.35 7.27 -18.87
C CYS A 44 -14.75 8.45 -17.96
N THR A 45 -16.00 8.45 -17.48
CA THR A 45 -16.51 9.43 -16.52
C THR A 45 -16.89 8.72 -15.22
N ILE A 46 -16.51 9.30 -14.08
CA ILE A 46 -16.81 8.77 -12.75
C ILE A 46 -17.83 9.69 -12.08
N ASP A 47 -18.92 9.10 -11.59
CA ASP A 47 -19.99 9.84 -10.92
C ASP A 47 -19.52 10.33 -9.53
N LEU A 48 -20.02 11.49 -9.13
CA LEU A 48 -19.70 12.11 -7.84
C LEU A 48 -20.16 11.23 -6.68
N ASP A 49 -21.26 10.50 -6.83
CA ASP A 49 -21.75 9.56 -5.83
C ASP A 49 -20.75 8.43 -5.55
N ILE A 50 -20.01 7.98 -6.57
CA ILE A 50 -18.92 6.99 -6.41
C ILE A 50 -17.75 7.58 -5.63
N VAL A 51 -17.42 8.85 -5.88
CA VAL A 51 -16.36 9.57 -5.14
C VAL A 51 -16.76 9.76 -3.67
N CYS A 52 -18.01 10.11 -3.40
CA CYS A 52 -18.56 10.21 -2.05
C CYS A 52 -18.51 8.85 -1.32
N LEU A 53 -18.91 7.78 -1.99
CA LEU A 53 -18.87 6.42 -1.44
C LEU A 53 -17.44 5.97 -1.15
N ALA A 54 -16.51 6.20 -2.08
CA ALA A 54 -15.09 5.88 -1.90
C ALA A 54 -14.49 6.64 -0.71
N THR A 55 -14.86 7.91 -0.54
CA THR A 55 -14.42 8.73 0.60
C THR A 55 -14.89 8.15 1.93
N GLU A 56 -16.16 7.77 2.05
CA GLU A 56 -16.69 7.15 3.28
C GLU A 56 -16.05 5.80 3.58
N LEU A 57 -15.88 4.97 2.54
CA LEU A 57 -15.23 3.67 2.67
C LEU A 57 -13.79 3.82 3.15
N LEU A 58 -13.02 4.71 2.54
CA LEU A 58 -11.65 4.97 2.94
C LEU A 58 -11.59 5.54 4.35
N PHE A 59 -12.47 6.47 4.72
CA PHE A 59 -12.47 7.03 6.07
C PHE A 59 -12.63 5.94 7.15
N ARG A 60 -13.57 5.00 6.93
CA ARG A 60 -13.75 3.84 7.83
C ARG A 60 -12.56 2.88 7.80
N PHE A 61 -12.00 2.63 6.63
CA PHE A 61 -10.82 1.79 6.48
C PHE A 61 -9.62 2.34 7.26
N HIS A 62 -9.40 3.66 7.26
CA HIS A 62 -8.32 4.27 8.04
C HIS A 62 -8.47 4.05 9.54
N GLN A 63 -9.70 3.99 10.06
CA GLN A 63 -9.96 3.70 11.47
C GLN A 63 -9.54 2.27 11.82
N VAL A 64 -9.94 1.29 10.99
CA VAL A 64 -9.55 -0.12 11.16
C VAL A 64 -8.03 -0.27 11.03
N LEU A 65 -7.44 0.32 9.99
CA LEU A 65 -6.00 0.31 9.75
C LEU A 65 -5.22 0.87 10.95
N ALA A 66 -5.64 2.00 11.52
CA ALA A 66 -4.96 2.60 12.66
C ALA A 66 -4.99 1.68 13.89
N THR A 67 -6.14 1.06 14.18
CA THR A 67 -6.29 0.13 15.31
C THR A 67 -5.46 -1.15 15.10
N ASP A 68 -5.42 -1.68 13.88
CA ASP A 68 -4.62 -2.87 13.56
C ASP A 68 -3.12 -2.57 13.73
N LEU A 69 -2.63 -1.45 13.19
CA LEU A 69 -1.22 -1.06 13.29
C LEU A 69 -0.81 -0.81 14.75
N GLU A 70 -1.66 -0.18 15.55
CA GLU A 70 -1.41 0.00 16.98
C GLU A 70 -1.31 -1.36 17.70
N THR A 71 -2.20 -2.31 17.35
CA THR A 71 -2.21 -3.65 17.93
C THR A 71 -0.95 -4.44 17.58
N PHE A 72 -0.47 -4.35 16.34
CA PHE A 72 0.79 -4.99 15.92
C PHE A 72 2.01 -4.42 16.64
N ALA A 73 2.10 -3.09 16.78
CA ALA A 73 3.19 -2.46 17.52
C ALA A 73 3.18 -2.90 18.99
N LYS A 74 1.99 -2.93 19.63
CA LYS A 74 1.82 -3.42 21.01
C LYS A 74 2.18 -4.90 21.16
N HIS A 75 1.82 -5.74 20.19
CA HIS A 75 2.19 -7.17 20.19
C HIS A 75 3.72 -7.36 20.22
N ALA A 76 4.46 -6.49 19.53
CA ALA A 76 5.92 -6.45 19.54
C ALA A 76 6.51 -5.66 20.73
N LYS A 77 5.72 -5.28 21.74
CA LYS A 77 6.11 -4.48 22.91
C LYS A 77 6.71 -3.11 22.56
N ARG A 78 6.31 -2.53 21.43
CA ARG A 78 6.71 -1.19 20.98
C ARG A 78 5.55 -0.20 21.13
N THR A 79 5.88 1.08 21.31
CA THR A 79 4.91 2.19 21.29
C THR A 79 4.91 2.96 19.96
N THR A 80 5.95 2.76 19.15
CA THR A 80 6.11 3.38 17.83
C THR A 80 5.87 2.35 16.73
N ILE A 81 5.02 2.69 15.78
CA ILE A 81 4.71 1.90 14.58
C ILE A 81 5.92 1.93 13.63
N ASN A 82 6.31 0.77 13.11
CA ASN A 82 7.41 0.57 12.16
C ASN A 82 6.94 -0.16 10.90
N MET A 83 7.82 -0.34 9.90
CA MET A 83 7.45 -1.05 8.67
C MET A 83 7.05 -2.51 8.89
N ASP A 84 7.57 -3.18 9.92
CA ASP A 84 7.17 -4.55 10.24
C ASP A 84 5.67 -4.67 10.54
N ASP A 85 5.07 -3.63 11.15
CA ASP A 85 3.64 -3.58 11.46
C ASP A 85 2.80 -3.40 10.18
N VAL A 86 3.28 -2.59 9.24
CA VAL A 86 2.66 -2.41 7.92
C VAL A 86 2.76 -3.69 7.08
N LEU A 87 3.91 -4.37 7.10
CA LEU A 87 4.10 -5.65 6.42
C LEU A 87 3.19 -6.74 7.01
N CYS A 88 3.00 -6.74 8.34
CA CYS A 88 2.05 -7.61 8.99
C CYS A 88 0.60 -7.34 8.52
N PHE A 89 0.21 -6.07 8.40
CA PHE A 89 -1.11 -5.69 7.90
C PHE A 89 -1.39 -6.23 6.49
N VAL A 90 -0.42 -6.06 5.57
CA VAL A 90 -0.59 -6.46 4.16
C VAL A 90 -0.32 -7.94 3.88
N ARG A 91 0.01 -8.75 4.90
CA ARG A 91 0.49 -10.15 4.77
C ARG A 91 -0.40 -11.08 3.94
N ARG A 92 -1.70 -10.79 3.82
CA ARG A 92 -2.66 -11.59 3.04
C ARG A 92 -2.56 -11.37 1.54
N ASN A 93 -1.90 -10.29 1.10
CA ASN A 93 -1.69 -9.99 -0.31
C ASN A 93 -0.17 -10.01 -0.62
N PRO A 94 0.38 -11.11 -1.17
CA PRO A 94 1.81 -11.25 -1.37
C PRO A 94 2.40 -10.24 -2.37
N GLN A 95 1.64 -9.83 -3.39
CA GLN A 95 2.08 -8.79 -4.32
C GLN A 95 2.23 -7.43 -3.60
N LEU A 96 1.29 -7.12 -2.71
CA LEU A 96 1.35 -5.91 -1.91
C LEU A 96 2.50 -5.94 -0.89
N VAL A 97 2.79 -7.10 -0.30
CA VAL A 97 3.96 -7.30 0.59
C VAL A 97 5.25 -6.98 -0.16
N GLN A 98 5.41 -7.49 -1.38
CA GLN A 98 6.60 -7.24 -2.21
C GLN A 98 6.75 -5.75 -2.53
N LEU A 99 5.67 -5.12 -3.01
CA LEU A 99 5.66 -3.69 -3.34
C LEU A 99 6.06 -2.82 -2.15
N MET A 100 5.48 -3.06 -0.97
CA MET A 100 5.77 -2.30 0.24
C MET A 100 7.19 -2.54 0.76
N SER A 101 7.68 -3.77 0.64
CA SER A 101 9.07 -4.11 1.01
C SER A 101 10.08 -3.38 0.12
N ASP A 102 9.83 -3.33 -1.18
CA ASP A 102 10.73 -2.66 -2.12
C ASP A 102 10.69 -1.14 -1.96
N PHE A 103 9.52 -0.58 -1.68
CA PHE A 103 9.39 0.83 -1.30
C PHE A 103 10.20 1.18 -0.04
N HIS A 104 10.15 0.33 0.99
CA HIS A 104 10.94 0.53 2.21
C HIS A 104 12.46 0.49 1.95
N LYS A 105 12.93 -0.45 1.12
CA LYS A 105 14.35 -0.53 0.72
C LYS A 105 14.79 0.77 0.03
N GLN A 106 14.01 1.28 -0.91
CA GLN A 106 14.33 2.50 -1.64
C GLN A 106 14.46 3.72 -0.70
N GLN A 107 13.57 3.85 0.29
CA GLN A 107 13.63 4.93 1.26
C GLN A 107 14.86 4.88 2.17
N THR A 108 15.28 3.69 2.59
CA THR A 108 16.47 3.52 3.43
C THR A 108 17.76 3.75 2.66
N THR A 109 17.82 3.39 1.37
CA THR A 109 18.97 3.65 0.51
C THR A 109 19.11 5.12 0.11
N ALA A 110 17.99 5.83 -0.14
CA ALA A 110 18.01 7.23 -0.56
C ALA A 110 18.52 8.20 0.53
N LYS A 111 18.45 7.81 1.81
CA LYS A 111 19.02 8.59 2.93
C LYS A 111 20.53 8.39 3.10
N LYS A 112 21.18 7.51 2.34
CA LYS A 112 22.63 7.25 2.45
C LYS A 112 23.39 7.90 1.30
N GLN A 113 23.67 9.21 1.40
CA GLN A 113 24.77 9.79 0.62
C GLN A 113 26.12 9.30 1.18
N PRO A 114 27.07 8.89 0.33
CA PRO A 114 28.36 8.36 0.73
C PRO A 114 29.33 9.48 1.13
N GLY A 115 29.73 9.48 2.40
CA GLY A 115 30.86 10.29 2.87
C GLY A 115 32.16 9.86 2.20
N VAL A 116 32.88 10.86 1.69
CA VAL A 116 34.21 10.75 1.09
C VAL A 116 35.23 10.22 2.10
N VAL A 117 35.82 9.08 1.72
CA VAL A 117 37.16 8.51 1.99
C VAL A 117 38.05 9.24 3.02
N VAL A 118 38.40 8.54 4.11
CA VAL A 118 39.68 8.68 4.83
C VAL A 118 40.28 7.27 5.00
N PRO A 119 41.50 6.98 4.49
CA PRO A 119 42.13 5.68 4.63
C PRO A 119 42.98 5.59 5.90
N PRO A 120 43.05 4.42 6.59
CA PRO A 120 44.19 4.10 7.43
C PRO A 120 45.10 3.06 6.75
N THR A 121 46.39 3.37 6.86
CA THR A 121 47.55 2.69 6.31
C THR A 121 47.89 1.37 7.04
N THR A 122 48.19 0.35 6.24
CA THR A 122 48.99 -0.89 6.40
C THR A 122 49.73 -1.18 7.73
N SER A 123 49.59 -2.41 8.27
CA SER A 123 50.74 -3.32 8.56
C SER A 123 50.36 -4.75 9.04
N ALA A 124 50.98 -5.75 8.38
CA ALA A 124 51.39 -7.12 8.79
C ALA A 124 50.31 -8.09 9.36
N GLY A 125 49.94 -9.22 8.73
CA GLY A 125 50.71 -10.45 8.39
C GLY A 125 50.06 -11.63 9.17
N THR A 126 49.54 -12.74 8.60
CA THR A 126 50.28 -13.92 8.09
C THR A 126 49.30 -14.97 7.49
N ASP A 127 49.53 -15.32 6.21
CA ASP A 127 49.52 -16.65 5.55
C ASP A 127 48.53 -17.79 5.91
N SER A 128 47.70 -18.24 4.95
CA SER A 128 47.60 -19.67 4.48
C SER A 128 46.48 -19.94 3.44
N LYS A 129 46.91 -20.14 2.19
CA LYS A 129 46.57 -21.19 1.17
C LYS A 129 45.10 -21.60 0.79
N ASN A 130 44.82 -21.42 -0.51
CA ASN A 130 43.69 -21.84 -1.40
C ASN A 130 43.85 -23.31 -1.92
N PRO A 131 43.04 -23.96 -2.83
CA PRO A 131 41.66 -23.79 -3.39
C PRO A 131 40.78 -25.09 -3.39
N GLU A 132 39.51 -25.05 -3.85
CA GLU A 132 38.96 -25.89 -4.96
C GLU A 132 37.42 -25.72 -5.17
N GLN A 133 37.00 -25.47 -6.42
CA GLN A 133 35.66 -25.65 -7.04
C GLN A 133 35.94 -26.20 -8.48
N PRO A 134 35.01 -26.76 -9.30
CA PRO A 134 33.64 -27.32 -9.15
C PRO A 134 33.51 -28.73 -9.84
N PRO A 135 32.31 -29.29 -10.18
CA PRO A 135 31.59 -28.89 -11.42
C PRO A 135 30.03 -28.93 -11.38
N SER A 136 29.48 -28.30 -12.42
CA SER A 136 28.08 -28.01 -12.79
C SER A 136 27.21 -29.22 -13.22
N LYS A 137 25.88 -28.99 -13.35
CA LYS A 137 25.06 -29.48 -14.48
C LYS A 137 23.68 -28.81 -14.57
N ASP A 138 23.32 -28.51 -15.82
CA ASP A 138 22.17 -27.78 -16.34
C ASP A 138 20.85 -28.57 -16.29
N SER A 139 19.70 -27.88 -16.34
CA SER A 139 18.65 -28.09 -17.37
C SER A 139 17.37 -27.28 -17.10
N GLU A 140 16.92 -26.61 -18.17
CA GLU A 140 15.62 -25.94 -18.33
C GLU A 140 14.49 -26.96 -18.60
N THR A 141 13.24 -26.64 -18.23
CA THR A 141 11.98 -27.12 -18.87
C THR A 141 10.85 -26.18 -18.40
N LYS A 142 10.43 -25.19 -19.21
CA LYS A 142 9.30 -25.18 -20.17
C LYS A 142 7.88 -25.12 -19.54
N THR A 143 7.33 -23.90 -19.58
CA THR A 143 5.92 -23.44 -19.77
C THR A 143 4.74 -24.32 -19.35
N ASP A 144 3.77 -23.72 -18.64
CA ASP A 144 2.41 -23.59 -19.21
C ASP A 144 1.57 -22.47 -18.57
N VAL A 145 0.84 -21.77 -19.43
CA VAL A 145 -0.11 -20.68 -19.16
C VAL A 145 -1.50 -21.31 -19.05
N HIS A 146 -2.25 -21.01 -17.98
CA HIS A 146 -3.70 -21.23 -17.99
C HIS A 146 -4.46 -20.13 -17.26
N SER A 147 -5.35 -19.49 -18.01
CA SER A 147 -6.46 -18.58 -17.66
C SER A 147 -7.66 -19.15 -18.43
N PRO A 148 -8.90 -19.26 -17.88
CA PRO A 148 -9.73 -18.09 -17.55
C PRO A 148 -10.71 -18.21 -16.36
N ASP A 149 -11.29 -17.04 -16.07
CA ASP A 149 -12.45 -16.67 -15.24
C ASP A 149 -13.50 -17.74 -14.87
N SER A 150 -13.98 -17.65 -13.61
CA SER A 150 -15.43 -17.57 -13.39
C SER A 150 -15.75 -16.75 -12.13
N ALA A 151 -16.75 -15.88 -12.25
CA ALA A 151 -17.19 -14.88 -11.28
C ALA A 151 -17.88 -15.45 -10.01
N HIS A 152 -17.52 -16.67 -9.60
CA HIS A 152 -18.15 -17.37 -8.48
C HIS A 152 -17.44 -17.19 -7.13
N SER A 153 -16.26 -16.57 -7.10
CA SER A 153 -15.45 -16.44 -5.87
C SER A 153 -15.81 -15.24 -4.98
N LEU A 154 -16.62 -14.29 -5.47
CA LEU A 154 -16.86 -13.03 -4.74
C LEU A 154 -18.06 -13.07 -3.79
N THR A 155 -18.92 -14.08 -3.89
CA THR A 155 -20.07 -14.25 -2.98
C THR A 155 -19.72 -14.99 -1.70
N GLU A 156 -18.60 -15.72 -1.64
CA GLU A 156 -18.22 -16.44 -0.41
C GLU A 156 -17.60 -15.53 0.66
N TRP A 157 -17.10 -14.35 0.29
CA TRP A 157 -16.48 -13.43 1.26
C TRP A 157 -17.45 -12.76 2.24
N PHE A 158 -18.76 -12.81 2.00
CA PHE A 158 -19.74 -12.06 2.79
C PHE A 158 -20.55 -12.90 3.79
N MET A 159 -20.35 -14.22 3.85
CA MET A 159 -21.22 -15.13 4.63
C MET A 159 -20.55 -15.77 5.88
N ASP A 160 -19.25 -15.56 6.11
CA ASP A 160 -18.52 -16.23 7.21
C ASP A 160 -18.33 -15.36 8.47
N LEU A 161 -19.24 -14.43 8.74
CA LEU A 161 -19.25 -13.61 9.96
C LEU A 161 -20.59 -13.75 10.70
N GLU A 162 -20.83 -14.93 11.26
CA GLU A 162 -21.79 -15.15 12.35
C GLU A 162 -21.21 -16.11 13.40
#